data_AF-A0A401MR75-F1
#
_entry.id   AF-A0A401MR75-F1
#
_cell.length_a   1.000
_cell.length_b   1.000
_cell.length_c   1.000
_cell.angle_alpha   90.00
_cell.angle_beta   90.00
_cell.angle_gamma   90.00
#
_symmetry.space_group_name_H-M   'P 1'
#
loop_
_entity.id
_entity.type
_entity.pdbx_description
1 polymer ?
#
loop_
_entity_poly.entity_id
_entity_poly.type
_entity_poly.pdbx_seq_one_letter_code
_entity_poly.pdbx_strand_id
1 'polypeptide(L)'
;MLRAGLGLLAGTQVLLGLWILLLPDTFWKWRWVSYLPPYNEHLLRDLGSTNLALAVVLCAAVTTMERRLVLTALVAYVTASVPHLVFHARHLEPLSAASGAGLMALLGTGAVLPAALLWLAADPSAFRRPAPVAYRPKGANKSS
;
A
#
# COMPACT_ATOMS: atom_id res chain seq x y z
N MET A 1 10.61 7.31 6.56
CA MET A 1 10.39 6.20 5.60
C MET A 1 8.99 5.60 5.70
N LEU A 2 8.57 5.07 6.86
CA LEU A 2 7.26 4.42 7.01
C LEU A 2 6.05 5.29 6.61
N ARG A 3 5.94 6.52 7.12
CA ARG A 3 4.84 7.44 6.78
C ARG A 3 4.79 7.76 5.28
N ALA A 4 5.94 7.97 4.65
CA ALA A 4 6.03 8.23 3.21
C ALA A 4 5.62 7.00 2.38
N GLY A 5 6.07 5.81 2.78
CA GLY A 5 5.67 4.55 2.15
C GLY A 5 4.17 4.29 2.25
N LEU A 6 3.59 4.48 3.44
CA LEU A 6 2.12 4.41 3.63
C LEU A 6 1.39 5.47 2.79
N GLY A 7 1.93 6.68 2.69
CA GLY A 7 1.38 7.74 1.85
C GLY A 7 1.37 7.37 0.36
N LEU A 8 2.44 6.75 -0.12
CA LEU A 8 2.51 6.23 -1.49
C LEU A 8 1.47 5.13 -1.73
N LEU A 9 1.33 4.18 -0.80
CA LEU A 9 0.31 3.14 -0.89
C LEU A 9 -1.10 3.73 -0.89
N ALA A 10 -1.39 4.67 0.02
CA ALA A 10 -2.68 5.34 0.11
C ALA A 10 -3.01 6.10 -1.18
N GLY A 11 -2.09 6.93 -1.68
CA GLY A 11 -2.27 7.67 -2.92
C GLY A 11 -2.50 6.76 -4.12
N THR A 12 -1.75 5.66 -4.22
CA THR A 12 -1.93 4.66 -5.28
C THR A 12 -3.33 4.04 -5.23
N GLN A 13 -3.81 3.67 -4.03
CA GLN A 13 -5.12 3.06 -3.84
C GLN A 13 -6.27 4.05 -4.11
N VAL A 14 -6.13 5.32 -3.75
CA VAL A 14 -7.10 6.37 -4.12
C VAL A 14 -7.16 6.52 -5.63
N LEU A 15 -6.01 6.70 -6.29
CA LEU A 15 -5.97 6.93 -7.74
C LEU A 15 -6.52 5.74 -8.52
N LEU A 16 -6.08 4.51 -8.20
CA LEU A 16 -6.57 3.30 -8.84
C LEU A 16 -8.05 3.07 -8.54
N GLY A 17 -8.47 3.19 -7.27
CA GLY A 17 -9.86 3.00 -6.86
C GLY A 17 -10.81 3.96 -7.58
N LEU A 18 -10.46 5.26 -7.66
CA LEU A 18 -11.25 6.25 -8.39
C LEU A 18 -11.27 5.96 -9.90
N TRP A 19 -10.13 5.60 -10.50
CA TRP A 19 -10.06 5.31 -11.92
C TRP A 19 -10.95 4.12 -12.29
N ILE A 20 -10.85 3.02 -11.55
CA ILE A 20 -11.64 1.81 -11.78
C ILE A 20 -13.13 2.09 -11.55
N LEU A 21 -13.48 2.77 -10.46
CA LEU A 21 -14.88 3.01 -10.07
C LEU A 21 -15.60 3.96 -11.03
N LEU A 22 -14.93 5.05 -11.45
CA LEU A 22 -15.55 6.12 -12.23
C LEU A 22 -15.42 5.90 -13.74
N LEU A 23 -14.32 5.28 -14.18
CA LEU A 23 -14.00 5.10 -15.60
C LEU A 23 -13.62 3.62 -15.93
N PRO A 24 -14.47 2.63 -15.58
CA PRO A 24 -14.14 1.21 -15.67
C PRO A 24 -13.76 0.75 -17.08
N ASP A 25 -14.37 1.32 -18.13
CA ASP A 25 -14.03 1.01 -19.54
C ASP A 25 -12.58 1.39 -19.88
N THR A 26 -12.13 2.57 -19.44
CA THR A 26 -10.75 3.03 -19.70
C THR A 26 -9.72 2.21 -18.94
N PHE A 27 -10.04 1.77 -17.72
CA PHE A 27 -9.21 0.86 -16.95
C PHE A 27 -9.13 -0.51 -17.60
N TRP A 28 -10.26 -1.06 -18.06
CA TRP A 28 -10.29 -2.37 -18.71
C TRP A 28 -9.46 -2.39 -20.00
N LYS A 29 -9.52 -1.33 -20.81
CA LYS A 29 -8.72 -1.17 -22.03
C LYS A 29 -7.23 -0.98 -21.76
N TRP A 30 -6.80 -0.82 -20.50
CA TRP A 30 -5.38 -0.71 -20.18
C TRP A 30 -4.66 -2.01 -20.52
N ARG A 31 -3.46 -1.86 -21.08
CA ARG A 31 -2.71 -2.90 -21.82
C ARG A 31 -2.47 -4.24 -21.12
N TRP A 32 -2.82 -4.43 -19.85
CA TRP A 32 -2.66 -5.69 -19.12
C TRP A 32 -3.97 -6.22 -18.52
N VAL A 33 -5.03 -5.42 -18.51
CA VAL A 33 -6.28 -5.73 -17.78
C VAL A 33 -7.23 -6.54 -18.67
N SER A 34 -7.33 -6.21 -19.95
CA SER A 34 -8.25 -6.84 -20.91
C SER A 34 -7.91 -8.28 -21.30
N TYR A 35 -6.80 -8.85 -20.82
CA TYR A 35 -6.30 -10.15 -21.27
C TYR A 35 -6.95 -11.37 -20.62
N LEU A 36 -7.52 -11.25 -19.42
CA LEU A 36 -7.96 -12.41 -18.63
C LEU A 36 -9.49 -12.53 -18.59
N PRO A 37 -10.27 -11.51 -18.18
CA PRO A 37 -11.73 -11.58 -18.25
C PRO A 37 -12.34 -10.70 -19.36
N PRO A 38 -13.47 -11.12 -19.95
CA PRO A 38 -14.38 -10.21 -20.66
C PRO A 38 -14.75 -9.02 -19.78
N TYR A 39 -15.09 -7.89 -20.41
CA TYR A 39 -15.52 -6.69 -19.69
C TYR A 39 -16.75 -6.99 -18.81
N ASN A 40 -16.64 -6.65 -17.52
CA ASN A 40 -17.73 -6.72 -16.56
C ASN A 40 -17.72 -5.45 -15.71
N GLU A 41 -18.63 -4.52 -16.01
CA GLU A 41 -18.68 -3.22 -15.33
C GLU A 41 -18.94 -3.35 -13.83
N HIS A 42 -19.84 -4.25 -13.42
CA HIS A 42 -20.18 -4.47 -12.02
C HIS A 42 -18.95 -4.93 -11.23
N LEU A 43 -18.23 -5.94 -11.74
CA LEU A 43 -17.02 -6.45 -11.09
C LEU A 43 -15.93 -5.38 -10.98
N LEU A 44 -15.76 -4.55 -12.02
CA LEU A 44 -14.80 -3.45 -11.96
C LEU A 44 -15.23 -2.41 -10.93
N ARG A 45 -16.49 -2.01 -10.89
CA ARG A 45 -16.97 -1.05 -9.88
C ARG A 45 -16.79 -1.59 -8.45
N ASP A 46 -17.03 -2.88 -8.21
CA ASP A 46 -16.77 -3.53 -6.92
C ASP A 46 -15.27 -3.55 -6.57
N LEU A 47 -14.42 -3.81 -7.57
CA LEU A 47 -12.98 -3.73 -7.40
C LEU A 47 -12.56 -2.29 -7.04
N GLY A 48 -13.08 -1.30 -7.75
CA GLY A 48 -12.81 0.12 -7.50
C GLY A 48 -13.24 0.55 -6.10
N SER A 49 -14.46 0.19 -5.68
CA SER A 49 -14.98 0.50 -4.34
C SER A 49 -14.17 -0.18 -3.23
N THR A 50 -13.73 -1.43 -3.45
CA THR A 50 -12.87 -2.16 -2.50
C THR A 50 -11.48 -1.52 -2.38
N ASN A 51 -10.87 -1.06 -3.49
CA ASN A 51 -9.61 -0.30 -3.45
C ASN A 51 -9.79 1.02 -2.68
N LEU A 52 -10.91 1.73 -2.85
CA LEU A 52 -11.20 2.94 -2.08
C LEU A 52 -11.40 2.65 -0.59
N ALA A 53 -12.05 1.55 -0.23
CA ALA A 53 -12.18 1.13 1.16
C ALA A 53 -10.80 0.88 1.81
N LEU A 54 -9.90 0.20 1.11
CA LEU A 54 -8.51 0.02 1.57
C LEU A 54 -7.77 1.37 1.65
N ALA A 55 -8.00 2.27 0.70
CA ALA A 55 -7.43 3.62 0.70
C ALA A 55 -7.83 4.41 1.94
N VAL A 56 -9.09 4.33 2.39
CA VAL A 56 -9.56 4.98 3.63
C VAL A 56 -8.75 4.50 4.84
N VAL A 57 -8.54 3.19 4.97
CA VAL A 57 -7.77 2.61 6.08
C VAL A 57 -6.30 3.06 6.02
N LEU A 58 -5.69 3.09 4.84
CA LEU A 58 -4.32 3.58 4.64
C LEU A 58 -4.21 5.09 4.96
N CYS A 59 -5.16 5.91 4.52
CA CYS A 59 -5.20 7.33 4.85
C CYS A 59 -5.32 7.56 6.36
N ALA A 60 -6.17 6.78 7.05
CA ALA A 60 -6.28 6.83 8.50
C ALA A 60 -4.96 6.40 9.18
N ALA A 61 -4.27 5.39 8.67
CA ALA A 61 -2.96 4.98 9.15
C ALA A 61 -1.88 6.06 8.92
N VAL A 62 -1.84 6.69 7.75
CA VAL A 62 -0.88 7.76 7.40
C VAL A 62 -1.08 9.00 8.27
N THR A 63 -2.33 9.37 8.54
CA THR A 63 -2.67 10.58 9.29
C THR A 63 -2.37 10.40 10.78
N THR A 64 -2.88 9.33 11.37
CA THR A 64 -2.74 9.06 12.82
C THR A 64 -1.36 8.53 13.19
N MET A 65 -0.73 7.74 12.31
CA MET A 65 0.45 6.93 12.63
C MET A 65 0.30 6.10 13.91
N GLU A 66 -0.91 5.67 14.22
CA GLU A 66 -1.15 4.75 15.33
C GLU A 66 -0.66 3.35 14.93
N ARG A 67 0.21 2.74 15.75
CA ARG A 67 0.89 1.48 15.39
C ARG A 67 -0.07 0.36 15.03
N ARG A 68 -1.17 0.17 15.78
CA ARG A 68 -2.12 -0.91 15.49
C ARG A 68 -2.81 -0.67 14.16
N LEU A 69 -3.27 0.54 13.89
CA LEU A 69 -3.88 0.90 12.62
C LEU A 69 -2.92 0.75 11.43
N VAL A 70 -1.65 1.13 11.59
CA VAL A 70 -0.61 0.91 10.56
C VAL A 70 -0.42 -0.57 10.27
N LEU A 71 -0.29 -1.40 11.31
CA LEU A 71 -0.15 -2.85 11.13
C LEU A 71 -1.40 -3.45 10.46
N THR A 72 -2.60 -3.08 10.92
CA THR A 72 -3.87 -3.54 10.32
C THR A 72 -3.97 -3.15 8.84
N ALA A 73 -3.64 -1.90 8.48
CA ALA A 73 -3.67 -1.43 7.10
C ALA A 73 -2.69 -2.19 6.20
N LEU A 74 -1.46 -2.42 6.69
CA LEU A 74 -0.43 -3.14 5.95
C LEU A 74 -0.75 -4.63 5.81
N VAL A 75 -1.28 -5.27 6.85
CA VAL A 75 -1.77 -6.66 6.77
C VAL A 75 -2.90 -6.76 5.75
N ALA A 76 -3.90 -5.88 5.81
CA ALA A 76 -4.99 -5.86 4.85
C ALA A 76 -4.49 -5.71 3.40
N TYR A 77 -3.51 -4.82 3.17
CA TYR A 77 -2.89 -4.65 1.87
C TYR A 77 -2.18 -5.93 1.41
N VAL A 78 -1.32 -6.51 2.26
CA VAL A 78 -0.58 -7.74 1.93
C VAL A 78 -1.55 -8.87 1.59
N THR A 79 -2.61 -9.04 2.39
CA THR A 79 -3.67 -10.03 2.15
C THR A 79 -4.37 -9.84 0.80
N ALA A 80 -4.55 -8.60 0.32
CA ALA A 80 -5.09 -8.35 -1.02
C ALA A 80 -4.08 -8.59 -2.14
N SER A 81 -2.85 -8.08 -1.96
CA SER A 81 -1.82 -8.07 -3.00
C SER A 81 -1.18 -9.44 -3.28
N VAL A 82 -1.00 -10.28 -2.27
CA VAL A 82 -0.30 -11.57 -2.43
C VAL A 82 -1.13 -12.56 -3.27
N PRO A 83 -2.42 -12.82 -2.97
CA PRO A 83 -3.24 -13.67 -3.82
C PRO A 83 -3.35 -13.14 -5.25
N HIS A 84 -3.44 -11.81 -5.43
CA HIS A 84 -3.49 -11.17 -6.74
C HIS A 84 -2.20 -11.41 -7.54
N LEU A 85 -1.03 -11.22 -6.91
CA LEU A 85 0.27 -11.54 -7.50
C LEU A 85 0.36 -13.03 -7.89
N VAL A 86 -0.04 -13.94 -6.98
CA VAL A 86 -0.01 -15.39 -7.23
C VAL A 86 -0.93 -15.77 -8.39
N PHE A 87 -2.10 -15.14 -8.50
CA PHE A 87 -3.01 -15.37 -9.62
C PHE A 87 -2.33 -15.01 -10.94
N HIS A 88 -1.78 -13.80 -11.08
CA HIS A 88 -1.11 -13.41 -12.32
C HIS A 88 0.14 -14.23 -12.61
N ALA A 89 0.92 -14.60 -11.60
CA ALA A 89 2.08 -15.47 -11.77
C ALA A 89 1.72 -16.83 -12.41
N ARG A 90 0.49 -17.30 -12.20
CA ARG A 90 -0.04 -18.55 -12.77
C ARG A 90 -0.82 -18.38 -14.07
N HIS A 91 -1.06 -17.15 -14.52
CA HIS A 91 -1.89 -16.82 -15.68
C HIS A 91 -1.19 -15.81 -16.62
N LEU A 92 0.08 -16.08 -16.93
CA LEU A 92 0.88 -15.23 -17.83
C LEU A 92 0.71 -15.58 -19.31
N GLU A 93 0.11 -16.73 -19.64
CA GLU A 93 0.04 -17.28 -21.01
C GLU A 93 -0.50 -16.30 -22.09
N PRO A 94 -1.47 -15.40 -21.80
CA PRO A 94 -1.93 -14.42 -22.79
C PRO A 94 -0.92 -13.30 -23.11
N LEU A 95 0.15 -13.15 -22.32
CA LEU A 95 1.08 -12.03 -22.39
C LEU A 95 2.36 -12.40 -23.13
N SER A 96 2.91 -11.44 -23.90
CA SER A 96 4.30 -11.55 -24.36
C SER A 96 5.26 -11.59 -23.17
N ALA A 97 6.44 -12.20 -23.33
CA ALA A 97 7.44 -12.29 -22.26
C ALA A 97 7.78 -10.92 -21.63
N ALA A 98 7.91 -9.87 -22.47
CA ALA A 98 8.15 -8.51 -22.00
C ALA A 98 6.96 -7.95 -21.19
N SER A 99 5.73 -8.19 -21.63
CA SER A 99 4.53 -7.73 -20.91
C SER A 99 4.33 -8.50 -19.60
N GLY A 100 4.59 -9.80 -19.60
CA GLY A 100 4.58 -10.64 -18.40
C GLY A 100 5.61 -10.17 -17.38
N ALA A 101 6.84 -9.90 -17.81
CA ALA A 101 7.88 -9.36 -16.93
C ALA A 101 7.49 -7.99 -16.36
N GLY A 102 6.94 -7.09 -17.18
CA GLY A 102 6.45 -5.78 -16.74
C GLY A 102 5.31 -5.87 -15.72
N LEU A 103 4.34 -6.76 -15.96
CA LEU A 103 3.23 -7.01 -15.03
C LEU A 103 3.74 -7.59 -13.71
N MET A 104 4.63 -8.58 -13.75
CA MET A 104 5.19 -9.20 -12.56
C MET A 104 6.07 -8.25 -11.76
N ALA A 105 6.82 -7.36 -12.41
CA ALA A 105 7.58 -6.31 -11.73
C ALA A 105 6.63 -5.32 -11.02
N LEU A 106 5.55 -4.91 -11.68
CA LEU A 106 4.56 -3.99 -11.08
C LEU A 106 3.87 -4.64 -9.87
N LEU A 107 3.31 -5.84 -10.04
CA LEU A 107 2.59 -6.53 -8.97
C LEU A 107 3.53 -6.98 -7.85
N GLY A 108 4.72 -7.44 -8.20
CA GLY A 108 5.77 -7.80 -7.25
C GLY A 108 6.18 -6.61 -6.38
N THR A 109 6.38 -5.43 -6.98
CA THR A 109 6.62 -4.19 -6.22
C THR A 109 5.45 -3.85 -5.31
N GLY A 110 4.22 -4.00 -5.83
CA GLY A 110 2.98 -3.78 -5.10
C GLY A 110 2.79 -4.71 -3.89
N ALA A 111 3.38 -5.91 -3.90
CA ALA A 111 3.34 -6.86 -2.78
C ALA A 111 4.56 -6.75 -1.84
N VAL A 112 5.76 -6.54 -2.38
CA VAL A 112 7.01 -6.46 -1.60
C VAL A 112 7.07 -5.19 -0.77
N LEU A 113 6.65 -4.03 -1.32
CA LEU A 113 6.66 -2.77 -0.59
C LEU A 113 5.83 -2.81 0.71
N PRO A 114 4.53 -3.17 0.71
CA PRO A 114 3.75 -3.24 1.95
C PRO A 114 4.28 -4.30 2.91
N ALA A 115 4.83 -5.43 2.42
CA ALA A 115 5.45 -6.44 3.27
C ALA A 115 6.72 -5.90 3.97
N ALA A 116 7.56 -5.16 3.25
CA ALA A 116 8.74 -4.52 3.83
C ALA A 116 8.35 -3.44 4.87
N LEU A 117 7.32 -2.64 4.56
CA LEU A 117 6.79 -1.66 5.52
C LEU A 117 6.18 -2.34 6.75
N LEU A 118 5.51 -3.49 6.58
CA LEU A 118 4.96 -4.28 7.67
C LEU A 118 6.06 -4.80 8.59
N TRP A 119 7.13 -5.33 8.00
CA TRP A 119 8.31 -5.77 8.74
C TRP A 119 8.95 -4.63 9.54
N LEU A 120 9.10 -3.44 8.93
CA LEU A 120 9.61 -2.26 9.63
C LEU A 120 8.68 -1.78 10.76
N ALA A 121 7.36 -1.85 10.55
CA ALA A 121 6.37 -1.44 11.55
C ALA A 121 6.21 -2.45 12.70
N ALA A 122 6.66 -3.70 12.50
CA ALA A 122 6.62 -4.74 13.52
C ALA A 122 7.54 -4.39 14.70
N ASP A 123 8.64 -3.66 14.48
CA ASP A 123 9.48 -3.15 15.57
C ASP A 123 8.78 -1.97 16.30
N PRO A 124 8.47 -2.10 17.61
CA PRO A 124 7.88 -1.01 18.39
C PRO A 124 8.75 0.26 18.45
N SER A 125 10.06 0.15 18.22
CA SER A 125 10.98 1.29 18.20
C SER A 125 10.59 2.33 17.13
N ALA A 126 9.99 1.89 16.01
CA ALA A 126 9.57 2.74 14.90
C ALA A 126 8.48 3.77 15.25
N PHE A 127 7.78 3.58 16.37
CA PHE A 127 6.69 4.45 16.84
C PHE A 127 7.01 5.16 18.15
N ARG A 128 8.22 4.97 18.70
CA ARG A 128 8.62 5.58 19.96
C ARG A 128 8.89 7.06 19.73
N ARG A 129 8.22 7.94 20.49
CA ARG A 129 8.58 9.37 20.50
C ARG A 129 10.00 9.52 21.07
N PRO A 130 10.85 10.42 20.54
CA PRO A 130 12.10 10.77 21.18
C PRO A 130 11.83 11.15 22.64
N ALA A 131 12.63 10.63 23.57
CA ALA A 131 12.53 11.04 24.96
C ALA A 131 12.70 12.56 25.04
N PRO A 132 11.94 13.27 25.89
CA PRO A 132 12.17 14.68 26.14
C PRO A 132 13.65 14.87 26.50
N VAL A 133 14.34 15.78 25.82
CA VAL A 133 15.71 16.15 26.22
C VAL A 133 15.61 16.66 27.65
N ALA A 134 16.20 15.94 28.60
CA ALA A 134 16.21 16.34 29.99
C ALA A 134 16.80 17.76 30.07
N TYR A 135 16.01 18.72 30.55
CA TYR A 135 16.48 20.08 30.77
C TYR A 135 17.64 20.04 31.77
N ARG A 136 18.84 20.37 31.31
CA ARG A 136 20.03 20.52 32.17
C ARG A 136 20.15 22.00 32.52
N PRO A 137 19.77 22.44 33.74
CA PRO A 137 19.93 23.83 34.12
C PRO A 137 21.41 24.24 34.06
N LYS A 138 21.70 25.31 33.32
CA LYS A 138 23.02 25.97 33.38
C LYS A 138 23.13 26.63 34.76
N GLY A 139 24.00 26.12 35.64
CA GLY A 139 24.39 26.88 36.84
C GLY A 139 24.74 26.10 38.11
N ALA A 140 24.61 24.77 38.15
CA ALA A 140 24.92 24.00 39.37
C ALA A 140 26.43 23.70 39.56
N ASN A 141 27.28 24.72 39.48
CA ASN A 141 28.62 24.65 40.10
C ASN A 141 29.10 26.03 40.54
N LYS A 142 28.69 26.41 41.76
CA LYS A 142 29.49 27.22 42.67
C LYS A 142 29.15 26.75 44.09
N SER A 143 29.98 25.86 44.63
CA SER A 143 30.10 25.69 46.07
C SER A 143 31.56 25.87 46.46
N SER A 144 31.72 26.68 47.49
CA SER A 144 32.88 27.28 48.15
C SER A 144 34.10 26.40 48.40
#